data_AF-A0A916Z8N5-F1
#
_entry.id   AF-A0A916Z8N5-F1
#
_cell.length_a   1.000
_cell.length_b   1.000
_cell.length_c   1.000
_cell.angle_alpha   90.00
_cell.angle_beta   90.00
_cell.angle_gamma   90.00
#
_symmetry.space_group_name_H-M   'P 1'
#
loop_
_entity.id
_entity.type
_entity.pdbx_description
1 polymer ?
#
loop_
_entity_poly.entity_id
_entity_poly.type
_entity_poly.pdbx_seq_one_letter_code
_entity_poly.pdbx_strand_id
1 'polypeptide(L)'
;MKKIHLLLLLTVLSATLIGCAADSANKDMKKDQPLVDLNAQPQLDLNAQTERYKGLEFKTERDSNGDLVAKPIGLSENNYLLSGGPVIELKGVSYHTIHFFYGEHNAINALVAHDPSTDEVQVKWSDQLSNSNNRWNNAFIRSYNMLIPLDEDHLLFLESELTEEGGQYHLSSYNVVTGTIERLREDFWPLTDDYDYIYKLQWKADEQKLFMQSYLGNVWIFDLKTGKDDIHPLKYRVIPHSTTGAPSLFLSPTLERFVHDDESGQLTFYNNKGIPLHSVPLPSGQHIPSEKIKWNPAGTIAWMDQAEDEQNRILAIDIDYLKIAPQQINFYNPDGLPIGSIQAGSGREGAALEVAGWMDANVAVMKSYTVELQEAEHAGLKVKDVSYYLYDIKNKEKLDTVASIPPSATVTSDHQRSDTDDKGTIIVNDKEITYLKGKY
;
A
#
# COMPACT_ATOMS: atom_id res chain seq x y z
N MET A 1 30.58 -15.86 43.65
CA MET A 1 29.55 -16.61 44.41
C MET A 1 28.91 -15.72 45.47
N LYS A 2 27.63 -15.38 45.34
CA LYS A 2 26.62 -15.29 46.42
C LYS A 2 25.24 -14.98 45.77
N LYS A 3 24.16 -15.45 46.39
CA LYS A 3 22.75 -15.22 46.02
C LYS A 3 22.09 -14.29 47.07
N ILE A 4 20.76 -14.10 46.96
CA ILE A 4 19.82 -13.43 47.91
C ILE A 4 19.70 -11.91 47.67
N HIS A 5 18.53 -11.23 47.61
CA HIS A 5 17.11 -11.48 47.20
C HIS A 5 16.38 -10.07 47.22
N LEU A 6 15.06 -9.82 47.08
CA LEU A 6 13.80 -10.60 47.08
C LEU A 6 12.62 -9.83 46.40
N LEU A 7 11.79 -10.53 45.60
CA LEU A 7 10.36 -10.27 45.27
C LEU A 7 9.86 -9.01 44.50
N LEU A 8 8.62 -9.18 43.98
CA LEU A 8 7.57 -8.19 43.61
C LEU A 8 7.92 -7.16 42.52
N LEU A 9 7.42 -7.31 41.29
CA LEU A 9 6.00 -7.12 40.99
C LEU A 9 5.45 -8.10 39.93
N LEU A 10 4.25 -8.63 40.15
CA LEU A 10 3.45 -9.35 39.16
C LEU A 10 1.97 -8.95 39.35
N THR A 11 1.11 -9.29 38.37
CA THR A 11 -0.35 -9.03 38.36
C THR A 11 -0.79 -7.58 38.58
N VAL A 12 -0.91 -6.81 37.49
CA VAL A 12 -2.21 -6.27 37.05
C VAL A 12 -2.30 -6.38 35.53
N LEU A 13 -3.13 -7.31 35.04
CA LEU A 13 -3.79 -7.15 33.74
C LEU A 13 -5.22 -7.64 33.92
N SER A 14 -6.18 -6.73 33.77
CA SER A 14 -7.55 -6.92 34.25
C SER A 14 -8.41 -7.69 33.26
N ALA A 15 -9.01 -8.80 33.68
CA ALA A 15 -10.03 -9.52 32.92
C ALA A 15 -11.44 -9.20 33.45
N THR A 16 -12.18 -8.36 32.73
CA THR A 16 -13.63 -8.08 32.90
C THR A 16 -14.13 -7.34 31.65
N LEU A 17 -15.33 -7.53 31.08
CA LEU A 17 -16.41 -8.53 31.15
C LEU A 17 -17.06 -8.50 29.74
N ILE A 18 -17.35 -9.58 29.02
CA ILE A 18 -18.34 -10.67 29.24
C ILE A 18 -19.80 -10.24 29.01
N GLY A 19 -20.48 -11.02 28.14
CA GLY A 19 -21.89 -10.95 27.76
C GLY A 19 -22.07 -11.59 26.37
N CYS A 20 -22.46 -12.86 26.16
CA CYS A 20 -23.30 -13.79 26.95
C CYS A 20 -24.69 -13.17 27.20
N ALA A 21 -25.82 -13.80 26.91
CA ALA A 21 -26.19 -15.22 26.76
C ALA A 21 -27.57 -15.28 26.03
N ALA A 22 -28.30 -16.38 25.82
CA ALA A 22 -28.04 -17.79 25.50
C ALA A 22 -29.42 -18.41 25.15
N ASP A 23 -29.48 -19.61 24.56
CA ASP A 23 -30.76 -20.24 24.19
C ASP A 23 -31.21 -21.30 25.23
N SER A 24 -32.34 -21.06 25.91
CA SER A 24 -33.22 -22.07 26.53
C SER A 24 -34.42 -21.43 27.26
N ALA A 25 -35.60 -22.04 27.12
CA ALA A 25 -36.88 -21.58 27.73
C ALA A 25 -36.98 -21.95 29.23
N ASN A 26 -37.82 -21.33 30.08
CA ASN A 26 -39.29 -21.29 29.93
C ASN A 26 -40.02 -20.48 31.05
N LYS A 27 -41.28 -20.10 30.80
CA LYS A 27 -42.38 -19.69 31.73
C LYS A 27 -42.32 -18.39 32.56
N ASP A 28 -43.26 -17.51 32.20
CA ASP A 28 -44.26 -16.84 33.06
C ASP A 28 -43.88 -16.21 34.42
N MET A 29 -44.01 -14.87 34.52
CA MET A 29 -45.18 -14.27 35.20
C MET A 29 -45.31 -12.75 34.92
N LYS A 30 -46.56 -12.23 34.94
CA LYS A 30 -46.90 -10.82 34.67
C LYS A 30 -46.67 -9.90 35.89
N LYS A 31 -46.35 -8.62 35.64
CA LYS A 31 -47.28 -7.51 35.94
C LYS A 31 -46.88 -6.17 35.31
N ASP A 32 -47.85 -5.28 35.23
CA ASP A 32 -47.89 -4.08 34.40
C ASP A 32 -47.37 -2.82 35.12
N GLN A 33 -46.66 -1.95 34.40
CA GLN A 33 -46.90 -0.49 34.40
C GLN A 33 -46.27 0.15 33.15
N PRO A 34 -46.88 1.20 32.55
CA PRO A 34 -46.42 1.76 31.29
C PRO A 34 -45.32 2.82 31.48
N LEU A 35 -44.32 2.80 30.59
CA LEU A 35 -43.40 3.92 30.37
C LEU A 35 -43.63 4.49 28.97
N VAL A 36 -43.45 5.80 28.84
CA VAL A 36 -43.77 6.58 27.64
C VAL A 36 -42.75 6.29 26.54
N ASP A 37 -43.23 5.99 25.33
CA ASP A 37 -42.38 5.86 24.16
C ASP A 37 -41.83 7.24 23.75
N LEU A 38 -40.51 7.37 23.82
CA LEU A 38 -39.75 8.56 23.42
C LEU A 38 -38.95 8.34 22.13
N ASN A 39 -39.06 7.15 21.50
CA ASN A 39 -38.30 6.75 20.33
C ASN A 39 -39.06 6.95 19.01
N ALA A 40 -40.04 7.87 18.98
CA ALA A 40 -40.71 8.33 17.77
C ALA A 40 -39.81 9.23 16.88
N GLN A 41 -38.56 8.82 16.65
CA GLN A 41 -37.77 9.28 15.51
C GLN A 41 -38.13 8.40 14.29
N PRO A 42 -38.31 8.97 13.09
CA PRO A 42 -38.56 8.17 11.91
C PRO A 42 -37.31 7.36 11.56
N GLN A 43 -37.41 6.03 11.61
CA GLN A 43 -36.41 5.17 10.97
C GLN A 43 -36.42 5.49 9.46
N LEU A 44 -35.33 6.08 8.98
CA LEU A 44 -35.10 6.29 7.57
C LEU A 44 -34.84 4.92 6.92
N ASP A 45 -35.79 4.47 6.11
CA ASP A 45 -35.68 3.18 5.40
C ASP A 45 -34.57 3.25 4.35
N LEU A 46 -33.42 2.62 4.64
CA LEU A 46 -32.27 2.56 3.74
C LEU A 46 -32.58 1.76 2.46
N ASN A 47 -33.53 0.83 2.50
CA ASN A 47 -33.93 0.07 1.31
C ASN A 47 -34.62 1.00 0.30
N ALA A 48 -35.52 1.87 0.78
CA ALA A 48 -36.25 2.84 -0.04
C ALA A 48 -35.38 3.95 -0.67
N GLN A 49 -34.12 4.13 -0.24
CA GLN A 49 -33.12 4.92 -0.98
C GLN A 49 -32.34 4.06 -1.98
N THR A 50 -32.00 2.83 -1.61
CA THR A 50 -31.27 1.89 -2.48
C THR A 50 -32.04 1.60 -3.78
N GLU A 51 -33.37 1.44 -3.72
CA GLU A 51 -34.25 1.26 -4.89
C GLU A 51 -34.31 2.48 -5.85
N ARG A 52 -33.74 3.64 -5.50
CA ARG A 52 -33.79 4.87 -6.32
C ARG A 52 -32.51 5.18 -7.07
N TYR A 53 -31.42 4.48 -6.74
CA TYR A 53 -30.13 4.67 -7.38
C TYR A 53 -30.12 4.04 -8.78
N LYS A 54 -29.60 4.76 -9.78
CA LYS A 54 -29.70 4.36 -11.21
C LYS A 54 -28.36 4.13 -11.91
N GLY A 55 -27.25 4.27 -11.20
CA GLY A 55 -25.91 4.34 -11.75
C GLY A 55 -25.12 5.46 -11.07
N LEU A 56 -23.80 5.47 -11.25
CA LEU A 56 -22.95 6.48 -10.66
C LEU A 56 -22.95 7.74 -11.55
N GLU A 57 -23.51 8.82 -11.02
CA GLU A 57 -23.47 10.16 -11.58
C GLU A 57 -23.05 11.13 -10.48
N PHE A 58 -22.30 12.19 -10.83
CA PHE A 58 -21.86 13.21 -9.88
C PHE A 58 -22.56 14.54 -10.15
N LYS A 59 -23.09 15.16 -9.10
CA LYS A 59 -23.27 16.60 -9.07
C LYS A 59 -22.00 17.23 -8.52
N THR A 60 -21.71 18.45 -8.93
CA THR A 60 -20.59 19.23 -8.41
C THR A 60 -21.07 20.48 -7.68
N GLU A 61 -20.31 20.88 -6.68
CA GLU A 61 -20.52 22.11 -5.93
C GLU A 61 -19.18 22.61 -5.38
N ARG A 62 -19.06 23.93 -5.17
CA ARG A 62 -17.86 24.51 -4.57
C ARG A 62 -18.03 24.63 -3.05
N ASP A 63 -17.00 24.24 -2.31
CA ASP A 63 -17.05 24.17 -0.86
C ASP A 63 -16.78 25.54 -0.18
N SER A 64 -16.55 25.55 1.14
CA SER A 64 -16.22 26.76 1.91
C SER A 64 -14.84 27.34 1.63
N ASN A 65 -13.91 26.58 1.06
CA ASN A 65 -12.58 27.03 0.65
C ASN A 65 -12.58 27.54 -0.81
N GLY A 66 -13.56 27.09 -1.61
CA GLY A 66 -13.72 27.37 -3.05
C GLY A 66 -13.44 26.15 -3.94
N ASP A 67 -13.10 25.02 -3.32
CA ASP A 67 -12.66 23.78 -3.92
C ASP A 67 -13.81 23.07 -4.65
N LEU A 68 -13.54 22.46 -5.81
CA LEU A 68 -14.56 21.74 -6.57
C LEU A 68 -14.79 20.34 -5.99
N VAL A 69 -15.97 20.12 -5.42
CA VAL A 69 -16.36 18.86 -4.80
C VAL A 69 -17.36 18.12 -5.68
N ALA A 70 -17.08 16.85 -5.99
CA ALA A 70 -18.03 15.94 -6.60
C ALA A 70 -18.81 15.17 -5.52
N LYS A 71 -20.13 15.07 -5.67
CA LYS A 71 -21.03 14.31 -4.79
C LYS A 71 -21.95 13.38 -5.61
N PRO A 72 -22.03 12.09 -5.29
CA PRO A 72 -22.96 11.16 -5.93
C PRO A 72 -24.41 11.64 -5.94
N ILE A 73 -25.10 11.47 -7.06
CA ILE A 73 -26.52 11.83 -7.22
C ILE A 73 -27.41 10.74 -6.62
N GLY A 74 -28.54 11.15 -6.03
CA GLY A 74 -29.61 10.24 -5.56
C GLY A 74 -29.41 9.64 -4.16
N LEU A 75 -28.22 9.78 -3.56
CA LEU A 75 -27.91 9.30 -2.20
C LEU A 75 -27.58 10.47 -1.25
N SER A 76 -27.79 10.26 0.05
CA SER A 76 -27.47 11.26 1.08
C SER A 76 -26.07 11.04 1.69
N GLU A 77 -25.43 12.11 2.18
CA GLU A 77 -24.03 12.15 2.63
C GLU A 77 -23.66 11.25 3.83
N ASN A 78 -24.64 10.53 4.40
CA ASN A 78 -24.45 9.54 5.46
C ASN A 78 -24.70 8.09 5.00
N ASN A 79 -25.10 7.87 3.73
CA ASN A 79 -25.52 6.57 3.20
C ASN A 79 -24.51 5.99 2.18
N TYR A 80 -23.33 6.59 2.07
CA TYR A 80 -22.24 6.13 1.21
C TYR A 80 -20.86 6.46 1.80
N LEU A 81 -19.84 5.79 1.27
CA LEU A 81 -18.41 6.05 1.45
C LEU A 81 -17.75 6.08 0.05
N LEU A 82 -16.75 6.93 -0.16
CA LEU A 82 -16.00 6.98 -1.42
C LEU A 82 -14.50 7.09 -1.13
N SER A 83 -13.71 6.19 -1.71
CA SER A 83 -12.25 6.14 -1.64
C SER A 83 -11.63 6.35 -3.03
N GLY A 84 -10.53 7.09 -3.10
CA GLY A 84 -9.82 7.38 -4.36
C GLY A 84 -8.60 6.49 -4.57
N GLY A 85 -8.40 6.07 -5.81
CA GLY A 85 -7.12 5.59 -6.32
C GLY A 85 -6.21 6.76 -6.77
N PRO A 86 -5.07 6.47 -7.40
CA PRO A 86 -4.12 7.48 -7.85
C PRO A 86 -4.68 8.39 -8.95
N VAL A 87 -4.21 9.63 -8.98
CA VAL A 87 -4.55 10.64 -9.99
C VAL A 87 -3.56 10.57 -11.16
N ILE A 88 -4.04 10.55 -12.39
CA ILE A 88 -3.22 10.67 -13.61
C ILE A 88 -3.79 11.81 -14.47
N GLU A 89 -2.96 12.81 -14.79
CA GLU A 89 -3.30 13.85 -15.77
C GLU A 89 -2.89 13.37 -17.18
N LEU A 90 -3.83 13.38 -18.14
CA LEU A 90 -3.52 13.23 -19.57
C LEU A 90 -4.27 14.29 -20.39
N LYS A 91 -3.56 14.91 -21.34
CA LYS A 91 -4.05 15.99 -22.21
C LYS A 91 -4.69 17.18 -21.47
N GLY A 92 -4.34 17.40 -20.19
CA GLY A 92 -4.94 18.44 -19.34
C GLY A 92 -6.26 18.05 -18.67
N VAL A 93 -6.63 16.76 -18.69
CA VAL A 93 -7.79 16.19 -17.98
C VAL A 93 -7.27 15.29 -16.87
N SER A 94 -7.80 15.44 -15.65
CA SER A 94 -7.43 14.60 -14.50
C SER A 94 -8.31 13.35 -14.44
N TYR A 95 -7.69 12.18 -14.30
CA TYR A 95 -8.34 10.88 -14.23
C TYR A 95 -8.04 10.18 -12.91
N HIS A 96 -9.04 9.48 -12.35
CA HIS A 96 -8.92 8.69 -11.13
C HIS A 96 -9.65 7.37 -11.30
N THR A 97 -9.16 6.27 -10.70
CA THR A 97 -10.08 5.20 -10.29
C THR A 97 -10.65 5.51 -8.92
N ILE A 98 -11.89 5.11 -8.67
CA ILE A 98 -12.57 5.30 -7.38
C ILE A 98 -13.31 4.04 -6.96
N HIS A 99 -13.43 3.86 -5.64
CA HIS A 99 -14.29 2.87 -5.03
C HIS A 99 -15.42 3.56 -4.28
N PHE A 100 -16.67 3.24 -4.63
CA PHE A 100 -17.88 3.87 -4.12
C PHE A 100 -18.78 2.84 -3.43
N PHE A 101 -18.86 2.87 -2.10
CA PHE A 101 -19.66 1.92 -1.30
C PHE A 101 -20.97 2.57 -0.83
N TYR A 102 -22.11 1.87 -0.91
CA TYR A 102 -23.42 2.42 -0.52
C TYR A 102 -24.42 1.35 -0.03
N GLY A 103 -25.27 1.75 0.93
CA GLY A 103 -26.11 0.79 1.66
C GLY A 103 -25.27 -0.17 2.52
N GLU A 104 -25.73 -1.40 2.70
CA GLU A 104 -25.03 -2.40 3.53
C GLU A 104 -24.05 -3.29 2.74
N HIS A 105 -24.32 -3.52 1.45
CA HIS A 105 -23.69 -4.61 0.68
C HIS A 105 -23.46 -4.29 -0.81
N ASN A 106 -23.52 -3.01 -1.23
CA ASN A 106 -23.27 -2.61 -2.62
C ASN A 106 -22.03 -1.72 -2.72
N ALA A 107 -21.28 -1.90 -3.80
CA ALA A 107 -20.27 -0.93 -4.20
C ALA A 107 -20.18 -0.80 -5.72
N ILE A 108 -19.44 0.22 -6.18
CA ILE A 108 -19.07 0.44 -7.57
C ILE A 108 -17.57 0.73 -7.63
N ASN A 109 -16.86 0.04 -8.52
CA ASN A 109 -15.55 0.45 -8.98
C ASN A 109 -15.75 1.31 -10.24
N ALA A 110 -15.07 2.45 -10.38
CA ALA A 110 -15.22 3.31 -11.56
C ALA A 110 -13.94 4.03 -11.97
N LEU A 111 -13.82 4.34 -13.27
CA LEU A 111 -12.88 5.30 -13.83
C LEU A 111 -13.63 6.61 -14.06
N VAL A 112 -13.13 7.71 -13.49
CA VAL A 112 -13.74 9.04 -13.54
C VAL A 112 -12.75 10.07 -14.08
N ALA A 113 -13.26 11.13 -14.70
CA ALA A 113 -12.47 12.19 -15.31
C ALA A 113 -13.05 13.59 -15.05
N HIS A 114 -12.18 14.59 -14.99
CA HIS A 114 -12.53 16.01 -14.88
C HIS A 114 -11.67 16.86 -15.81
N ASP A 115 -12.32 17.66 -16.65
CA ASP A 115 -11.68 18.73 -17.40
C ASP A 115 -11.69 20.00 -16.53
N PRO A 116 -10.53 20.54 -16.10
CA PRO A 116 -10.44 21.69 -15.19
C PRO A 116 -10.93 23.02 -15.80
N SER A 117 -11.24 23.06 -17.10
CA SER A 117 -11.98 24.17 -17.71
C SER A 117 -13.50 24.10 -17.46
N THR A 118 -13.98 23.02 -16.84
CA THR A 118 -15.38 22.75 -16.51
C THR A 118 -15.57 22.50 -15.01
N ASP A 119 -16.81 22.64 -14.54
CA ASP A 119 -17.23 22.12 -13.24
C ASP A 119 -17.84 20.69 -13.38
N GLU A 120 -17.56 19.91 -14.45
CA GLU A 120 -18.18 18.59 -14.68
C GLU A 120 -17.26 17.40 -14.35
N VAL A 121 -17.76 16.42 -13.60
CA VAL A 121 -17.07 15.15 -13.34
C VAL A 121 -17.82 14.01 -14.03
N GLN A 122 -17.13 13.30 -14.92
CA GLN A 122 -17.74 12.31 -15.82
C GLN A 122 -17.23 10.89 -15.50
N VAL A 123 -18.15 9.95 -15.31
CA VAL A 123 -17.84 8.51 -15.26
C VAL A 123 -17.53 8.02 -16.67
N LYS A 124 -16.39 7.35 -16.84
CA LYS A 124 -15.91 6.80 -18.13
C LYS A 124 -16.03 5.28 -18.20
N TRP A 125 -15.91 4.61 -17.05
CA TRP A 125 -16.20 3.18 -16.86
C TRP A 125 -16.74 2.97 -15.44
N SER A 126 -17.60 1.97 -15.24
CA SER A 126 -18.04 1.55 -13.91
C SER A 126 -18.53 0.11 -13.91
N ASP A 127 -18.15 -0.65 -12.88
CA ASP A 127 -18.67 -1.99 -12.55
C ASP A 127 -19.40 -1.97 -11.20
N GLN A 128 -20.52 -2.70 -11.09
CA GLN A 128 -21.41 -2.67 -9.92
C GLN A 128 -21.34 -3.98 -9.12
N LEU A 129 -20.67 -3.89 -7.98
CA LEU A 129 -20.40 -4.98 -7.06
C LEU A 129 -21.54 -5.14 -6.03
N SER A 130 -22.57 -5.91 -6.37
CA SER A 130 -23.65 -6.28 -5.44
C SER A 130 -23.29 -7.50 -4.60
N ASN A 131 -23.62 -7.48 -3.30
CA ASN A 131 -23.29 -8.48 -2.27
C ASN A 131 -21.80 -8.53 -1.88
N SER A 132 -21.42 -7.76 -0.85
CA SER A 132 -20.08 -7.80 -0.26
C SER A 132 -19.76 -9.06 0.58
N ASN A 133 -20.67 -10.03 0.69
CA ASN A 133 -20.32 -11.38 1.18
C ASN A 133 -19.76 -12.29 0.07
N ASN A 134 -19.81 -11.86 -1.20
CA ASN A 134 -19.14 -12.55 -2.30
C ASN A 134 -17.61 -12.36 -2.19
N ARG A 135 -16.85 -13.46 -2.19
CA ARG A 135 -15.38 -13.42 -2.06
C ARG A 135 -14.69 -12.72 -3.23
N TRP A 136 -15.26 -12.80 -4.43
CA TRP A 136 -14.73 -12.17 -5.64
C TRP A 136 -14.92 -10.65 -5.62
N ASN A 137 -16.09 -10.17 -5.18
CA ASN A 137 -16.30 -8.75 -4.89
C ASN A 137 -15.28 -8.24 -3.86
N ASN A 138 -15.00 -9.00 -2.80
CA ASN A 138 -13.97 -8.66 -1.82
C ASN A 138 -12.52 -8.72 -2.34
N ALA A 139 -12.28 -9.24 -3.55
CA ALA A 139 -11.03 -9.09 -4.26
C ALA A 139 -11.03 -7.80 -5.10
N PHE A 140 -12.12 -7.56 -5.85
CA PHE A 140 -12.31 -6.37 -6.69
C PHE A 140 -12.27 -5.07 -5.86
N ILE A 141 -12.85 -5.08 -4.65
CA ILE A 141 -12.80 -4.00 -3.66
C ILE A 141 -11.36 -3.69 -3.21
N ARG A 142 -10.45 -4.68 -3.21
CA ARG A 142 -9.03 -4.49 -2.82
C ARG A 142 -8.10 -4.12 -3.97
N SER A 143 -8.56 -4.19 -5.21
CA SER A 143 -7.70 -4.11 -6.40
C SER A 143 -8.07 -2.97 -7.37
N TYR A 144 -9.06 -2.13 -7.02
CA TYR A 144 -9.58 -1.05 -7.88
C TYR A 144 -8.57 0.09 -8.18
N ASN A 145 -7.49 0.19 -7.40
CA ASN A 145 -6.60 1.36 -7.35
C ASN A 145 -5.50 1.37 -8.43
N MET A 146 -5.55 0.50 -9.44
CA MET A 146 -4.60 0.56 -10.55
C MET A 146 -5.07 1.53 -11.64
N LEU A 147 -4.36 2.65 -11.78
CA LEU A 147 -4.43 3.54 -12.94
C LEU A 147 -3.02 3.93 -13.37
N ILE A 148 -2.67 3.67 -14.63
CA ILE A 148 -1.31 3.81 -15.17
C ILE A 148 -1.36 4.49 -16.56
N PRO A 149 -0.54 5.50 -16.85
CA PRO A 149 -0.39 5.99 -18.22
C PRO A 149 0.39 4.97 -19.06
N LEU A 150 -0.26 4.44 -20.10
CA LEU A 150 0.31 3.45 -21.02
C LEU A 150 1.15 4.13 -22.11
N ASP A 151 0.65 5.25 -22.62
CA ASP A 151 1.28 6.19 -23.55
C ASP A 151 0.63 7.58 -23.38
N GLU A 152 0.77 8.48 -24.36
CA GLU A 152 0.21 9.84 -24.26
C GLU A 152 -1.33 9.92 -24.40
N ASP A 153 -1.98 8.88 -24.92
CA ASP A 153 -3.41 8.82 -25.27
C ASP A 153 -4.19 7.75 -24.48
N HIS A 154 -3.50 6.85 -23.74
CA HIS A 154 -4.12 5.68 -23.12
C HIS A 154 -3.84 5.53 -21.61
N LEU A 155 -4.89 5.16 -20.86
CA LEU A 155 -4.84 4.77 -19.46
C LEU A 155 -5.07 3.26 -19.30
N LEU A 156 -4.13 2.57 -18.65
CA LEU A 156 -4.21 1.17 -18.28
C LEU A 156 -4.84 1.04 -16.88
N PHE A 157 -5.90 0.24 -16.76
CA PHE A 157 -6.63 0.01 -15.51
C PHE A 157 -7.08 -1.46 -15.38
N LEU A 158 -7.60 -1.82 -14.20
CA LEU A 158 -8.20 -3.13 -13.94
C LEU A 158 -9.72 -3.08 -14.09
N GLU A 159 -10.24 -3.86 -15.01
CA GLU A 159 -11.67 -4.09 -15.20
C GLU A 159 -12.04 -5.41 -14.51
N SER A 160 -13.03 -5.38 -13.62
CA SER A 160 -13.57 -6.57 -12.95
C SER A 160 -14.77 -7.13 -13.71
N GLU A 161 -14.93 -8.46 -13.71
CA GLU A 161 -16.11 -9.16 -14.23
C GLU A 161 -16.49 -10.33 -13.30
N LEU A 162 -17.79 -10.50 -13.06
CA LEU A 162 -18.35 -11.63 -12.32
C LEU A 162 -19.14 -12.53 -13.27
N THR A 163 -18.64 -13.74 -13.50
CA THR A 163 -19.23 -14.74 -14.41
C THR A 163 -20.07 -15.77 -13.64
N GLU A 164 -20.67 -16.74 -14.36
CA GLU A 164 -21.30 -17.91 -13.72
C GLU A 164 -20.29 -18.85 -13.04
N GLU A 165 -19.01 -18.80 -13.43
CA GLU A 165 -17.96 -19.70 -12.94
C GLU A 165 -17.10 -19.07 -11.82
N GLY A 166 -16.97 -17.75 -11.78
CA GLY A 166 -16.23 -17.04 -10.73
C GLY A 166 -15.98 -15.56 -11.00
N GLY A 167 -15.05 -14.96 -10.27
CA GLY A 167 -14.58 -13.60 -10.54
C GLY A 167 -13.36 -13.59 -11.46
N GLN A 168 -13.27 -12.60 -12.33
CA GLN A 168 -12.17 -12.42 -13.28
C GLN A 168 -11.65 -10.98 -13.27
N TYR A 169 -10.38 -10.80 -13.65
CA TYR A 169 -9.84 -9.50 -14.02
C TYR A 169 -9.50 -9.46 -15.50
N HIS A 170 -9.75 -8.29 -16.10
CA HIS A 170 -9.30 -7.91 -17.42
C HIS A 170 -8.36 -6.70 -17.31
N LEU A 171 -7.31 -6.71 -18.12
CA LEU A 171 -6.32 -5.65 -18.16
C LEU A 171 -6.71 -4.72 -19.31
N SER A 172 -7.31 -3.58 -18.99
CA SER A 172 -8.04 -2.77 -19.97
C SER A 172 -7.39 -1.41 -20.19
N SER A 173 -7.48 -0.94 -21.43
CA SER A 173 -7.00 0.36 -21.90
C SER A 173 -8.18 1.27 -22.17
N TYR A 174 -8.18 2.47 -21.59
CA TYR A 174 -9.10 3.55 -21.94
C TYR A 174 -8.35 4.60 -22.78
N ASN A 175 -8.79 4.79 -24.03
CA ASN A 175 -8.27 5.85 -24.89
C ASN A 175 -8.97 7.18 -24.56
N VAL A 176 -8.20 8.19 -24.15
CA VAL A 176 -8.73 9.49 -23.69
C VAL A 176 -9.28 10.36 -24.82
N VAL A 177 -8.90 10.09 -26.07
CA VAL A 177 -9.23 10.88 -27.27
C VAL A 177 -10.51 10.37 -27.94
N THR A 178 -10.70 9.05 -28.00
CA THR A 178 -11.89 8.41 -28.59
C THR A 178 -12.95 8.06 -27.55
N GLY A 179 -12.57 7.96 -26.27
CA GLY A 179 -13.42 7.48 -25.19
C GLY A 179 -13.70 5.97 -25.23
N THR A 180 -12.96 5.18 -26.02
CA THR A 180 -13.15 3.73 -26.15
C THR A 180 -12.34 2.93 -25.13
N ILE A 181 -12.88 1.79 -24.70
CA ILE A 181 -12.21 0.81 -23.84
C ILE A 181 -11.83 -0.42 -24.69
N GLU A 182 -10.63 -0.94 -24.49
CA GLU A 182 -10.11 -2.17 -25.11
C GLU A 182 -9.51 -3.09 -24.05
N ARG A 183 -9.97 -4.36 -23.97
CA ARG A 183 -9.37 -5.37 -23.10
C ARG A 183 -8.05 -5.86 -23.74
N LEU A 184 -6.91 -5.42 -23.19
CA LEU A 184 -5.57 -5.82 -23.66
C LEU A 184 -5.18 -7.24 -23.19
N ARG A 185 -5.81 -7.73 -22.10
CA ARG A 185 -5.87 -9.13 -21.70
C ARG A 185 -7.24 -9.45 -21.10
N GLU A 186 -7.85 -10.52 -21.58
CA GLU A 186 -9.08 -11.10 -20.99
C GLU A 186 -8.72 -12.27 -20.07
N ASP A 187 -9.54 -12.50 -19.04
CA ASP A 187 -9.35 -13.46 -17.93
C ASP A 187 -7.88 -13.79 -17.59
N PHE A 188 -7.07 -12.76 -17.36
CA PHE A 188 -5.63 -12.94 -17.13
C PHE A 188 -5.33 -13.41 -15.69
N TRP A 189 -6.33 -13.30 -14.82
CA TRP A 189 -6.27 -13.60 -13.39
C TRP A 189 -7.62 -14.16 -12.89
N PRO A 190 -8.00 -15.39 -13.29
CA PRO A 190 -9.20 -16.04 -12.78
C PRO A 190 -9.09 -16.23 -11.25
N LEU A 191 -10.08 -15.74 -10.51
CA LEU A 191 -10.14 -15.86 -9.06
C LEU A 191 -10.77 -17.20 -8.68
N THR A 192 -9.98 -18.05 -8.04
CA THR A 192 -10.42 -19.38 -7.59
C THR A 192 -11.34 -19.32 -6.36
N ASP A 193 -11.65 -20.47 -5.77
CA ASP A 193 -12.29 -20.56 -4.46
C ASP A 193 -11.43 -19.95 -3.32
N ASP A 194 -10.10 -19.98 -3.43
CA ASP A 194 -9.23 -19.41 -2.39
C ASP A 194 -9.31 -17.88 -2.41
N TYR A 195 -9.34 -17.25 -1.23
CA TYR A 195 -9.40 -15.78 -1.16
C TYR A 195 -8.06 -15.16 -1.61
N ASP A 196 -8.07 -14.62 -2.83
CA ASP A 196 -6.93 -13.96 -3.46
C ASP A 196 -7.32 -12.57 -3.96
N TYR A 197 -6.35 -11.65 -3.98
CA TYR A 197 -6.50 -10.29 -4.50
C TYR A 197 -5.12 -9.75 -4.91
N ILE A 198 -5.08 -8.73 -5.77
CA ILE A 198 -3.82 -8.16 -6.25
C ILE A 198 -3.19 -7.37 -5.10
N TYR A 199 -2.03 -7.84 -4.65
CA TYR A 199 -1.36 -7.36 -3.44
C TYR A 199 -0.31 -6.28 -3.74
N LYS A 200 0.39 -6.43 -4.86
CA LYS A 200 1.48 -5.54 -5.29
C LYS A 200 1.54 -5.47 -6.81
N LEU A 201 1.73 -4.27 -7.32
CA LEU A 201 1.97 -3.99 -8.74
C LEU A 201 3.24 -3.13 -8.89
N GLN A 202 3.87 -3.19 -10.06
CA GLN A 202 5.00 -2.32 -10.41
C GLN A 202 5.04 -2.12 -11.93
N TRP A 203 5.02 -0.85 -12.37
CA TRP A 203 5.06 -0.47 -13.79
C TRP A 203 6.48 -0.11 -14.22
N LYS A 204 6.87 -0.55 -15.43
CA LYS A 204 8.14 -0.21 -16.08
C LYS A 204 7.86 0.39 -17.45
N ALA A 205 7.56 1.69 -17.47
CA ALA A 205 7.06 2.43 -18.64
C ALA A 205 7.92 2.25 -19.91
N ASP A 206 9.24 2.38 -19.81
CA ASP A 206 10.17 2.27 -20.95
C ASP A 206 10.07 0.93 -21.70
N GLU A 207 9.70 -0.14 -21.00
CA GLU A 207 9.47 -1.47 -21.58
C GLU A 207 7.98 -1.81 -21.73
N GLN A 208 7.07 -0.96 -21.23
CA GLN A 208 5.65 -1.23 -21.00
C GLN A 208 5.42 -2.63 -20.38
N LYS A 209 6.13 -2.89 -19.28
CA LYS A 209 5.97 -4.10 -18.48
C LYS A 209 5.27 -3.82 -17.17
N LEU A 210 4.23 -4.59 -16.91
CA LEU A 210 3.48 -4.58 -15.65
C LEU A 210 3.83 -5.85 -14.88
N PHE A 211 4.48 -5.70 -13.73
CA PHE A 211 4.60 -6.76 -12.73
C PHE A 211 3.39 -6.74 -11.82
N MET A 212 2.86 -7.92 -11.47
CA MET A 212 1.80 -8.08 -10.47
C MET A 212 2.00 -9.34 -9.62
N GLN A 213 1.67 -9.22 -8.33
CA GLN A 213 1.67 -10.29 -7.32
C GLN A 213 0.33 -10.28 -6.59
N SER A 214 -0.26 -11.44 -6.32
CA SER A 214 -1.40 -11.55 -5.40
C SER A 214 -1.01 -12.00 -3.99
N TYR A 215 -1.98 -11.89 -3.08
CA TYR A 215 -1.88 -12.30 -1.69
C TYR A 215 -1.46 -13.78 -1.50
N LEU A 216 -2.00 -14.70 -2.30
CA LEU A 216 -1.57 -16.12 -2.33
C LEU A 216 -0.20 -16.34 -2.99
N GLY A 217 0.44 -15.27 -3.48
CA GLY A 217 1.80 -15.28 -4.01
C GLY A 217 1.93 -15.69 -5.47
N ASN A 218 0.82 -15.79 -6.19
CA ASN A 218 0.85 -15.98 -7.63
C ASN A 218 1.47 -14.70 -8.28
N VAL A 219 2.34 -14.83 -9.28
CA VAL A 219 3.11 -13.71 -9.87
C VAL A 219 3.10 -13.76 -11.40
N TRP A 220 2.93 -12.59 -12.03
CA TRP A 220 2.93 -12.38 -13.48
C TRP A 220 3.81 -11.18 -13.85
N ILE A 221 4.40 -11.24 -15.04
CA ILE A 221 4.97 -10.08 -15.75
C ILE A 221 4.32 -10.00 -17.12
N PHE A 222 3.48 -8.99 -17.35
CA PHE A 222 2.84 -8.71 -18.64
C PHE A 222 3.77 -7.84 -19.48
N ASP A 223 4.14 -8.31 -20.66
CA ASP A 223 4.86 -7.53 -21.68
C ASP A 223 3.83 -7.06 -22.72
N LEU A 224 3.43 -5.79 -22.58
CA LEU A 224 2.38 -5.21 -23.44
C LEU A 224 2.88 -4.93 -24.87
N LYS A 225 4.19 -4.75 -25.06
CA LYS A 225 4.81 -4.54 -26.39
C LYS A 225 4.80 -5.80 -27.26
N THR A 226 4.97 -6.97 -26.65
CA THR A 226 5.03 -8.26 -27.38
C THR A 226 3.77 -9.10 -27.29
N GLY A 227 2.80 -8.69 -26.47
CA GLY A 227 1.56 -9.45 -26.25
C GLY A 227 1.80 -10.77 -25.51
N LYS A 228 2.79 -10.82 -24.61
CA LYS A 228 3.21 -12.04 -23.91
C LYS A 228 3.23 -11.86 -22.41
N ASP A 229 2.89 -12.93 -21.71
CA ASP A 229 2.76 -12.94 -20.26
C ASP A 229 3.69 -14.01 -19.68
N ASP A 230 4.63 -13.58 -18.85
CA ASP A 230 5.49 -14.47 -18.07
C ASP A 230 4.80 -14.78 -16.74
N ILE A 231 4.04 -15.88 -16.70
CA ILE A 231 3.48 -16.42 -15.45
C ILE A 231 4.60 -17.14 -14.69
N HIS A 232 4.77 -16.79 -13.42
CA HIS A 232 5.88 -17.27 -12.62
C HIS A 232 5.60 -18.68 -12.03
N PRO A 233 6.52 -19.66 -12.18
CA PRO A 233 6.26 -21.06 -11.79
C PRO A 233 6.31 -21.31 -10.27
N LEU A 234 6.95 -20.43 -9.50
CA LEU A 234 6.95 -20.46 -8.03
C LEU A 234 6.00 -19.42 -7.47
N LYS A 235 5.30 -19.75 -6.38
CA LYS A 235 4.49 -18.80 -5.61
C LYS A 235 5.33 -18.13 -4.52
N TYR A 236 5.23 -16.81 -4.43
CA TYR A 236 5.88 -15.96 -3.44
C TYR A 236 4.82 -15.38 -2.51
N ARG A 237 4.33 -16.24 -1.60
CA ARG A 237 3.18 -15.93 -0.73
C ARG A 237 3.48 -14.71 0.13
N VAL A 238 2.50 -13.83 0.27
CA VAL A 238 2.56 -12.74 1.26
C VAL A 238 2.60 -13.35 2.66
N ILE A 239 3.45 -12.82 3.53
CA ILE A 239 3.59 -13.30 4.91
C ILE A 239 2.29 -12.99 5.67
N PRO A 240 1.57 -14.00 6.22
CA PRO A 240 0.26 -13.79 6.84
C PRO A 240 0.36 -12.98 8.13
N HIS A 241 0.24 -11.66 8.01
CA HIS A 241 0.32 -10.72 9.11
C HIS A 241 -0.90 -9.79 9.10
N SER A 242 -1.65 -9.79 10.21
CA SER A 242 -2.86 -8.97 10.40
C SER A 242 -3.86 -9.01 9.22
N THR A 243 -4.49 -7.88 8.90
CA THR A 243 -5.51 -7.70 7.86
C THR A 243 -4.98 -7.57 6.44
N THR A 244 -3.67 -7.35 6.28
CA THR A 244 -3.08 -6.80 5.05
C THR A 244 -1.81 -7.49 4.58
N GLY A 245 -1.17 -8.34 5.40
CA GLY A 245 -0.05 -9.21 5.04
C GLY A 245 1.29 -8.48 4.84
N ALA A 246 2.34 -8.95 5.49
CA ALA A 246 3.67 -8.34 5.40
C ALA A 246 4.37 -8.69 4.07
N PRO A 247 5.15 -7.75 3.49
CA PRO A 247 5.76 -7.94 2.18
C PRO A 247 6.87 -9.00 2.21
N SER A 248 6.72 -10.04 1.41
CA SER A 248 7.72 -11.10 1.21
C SER A 248 8.60 -10.92 -0.02
N LEU A 249 8.24 -10.00 -0.94
CA LEU A 249 8.84 -9.92 -2.28
C LEU A 249 9.38 -8.52 -2.62
N PHE A 250 10.71 -8.43 -2.74
CA PHE A 250 11.47 -7.18 -2.92
C PHE A 250 12.08 -7.14 -4.33
N LEU A 251 11.41 -6.43 -5.25
CA LEU A 251 11.69 -6.43 -6.69
C LEU A 251 12.71 -5.38 -7.09
N SER A 252 13.57 -5.69 -8.07
CA SER A 252 14.42 -4.68 -8.69
C SER A 252 13.59 -3.77 -9.63
N PRO A 253 13.94 -2.47 -9.77
CA PRO A 253 13.34 -1.59 -10.78
C PRO A 253 13.45 -2.12 -12.21
N THR A 254 14.44 -2.97 -12.48
CA THR A 254 14.64 -3.62 -13.78
C THR A 254 13.67 -4.77 -14.06
N LEU A 255 12.97 -5.32 -13.05
CA LEU A 255 12.19 -6.56 -13.13
C LEU A 255 13.00 -7.79 -13.61
N GLU A 256 14.33 -7.74 -13.53
CA GLU A 256 15.23 -8.86 -13.85
C GLU A 256 15.60 -9.70 -12.62
N ARG A 257 15.37 -9.16 -11.42
CA ARG A 257 15.67 -9.76 -10.12
C ARG A 257 14.58 -9.45 -9.13
N PHE A 258 14.44 -10.33 -8.15
CA PHE A 258 13.70 -10.08 -6.92
C PHE A 258 14.31 -10.89 -5.79
N VAL A 259 14.02 -10.48 -4.56
CA VAL A 259 14.40 -11.20 -3.35
C VAL A 259 13.11 -11.66 -2.66
N HIS A 260 13.08 -12.91 -2.22
CA HIS A 260 11.98 -13.47 -1.46
C HIS A 260 12.40 -13.78 -0.02
N ASP A 261 11.53 -13.46 0.93
CA ASP A 261 11.54 -13.92 2.31
C ASP A 261 10.50 -15.03 2.48
N ASP A 262 10.96 -16.26 2.74
CA ASP A 262 10.12 -17.43 2.99
C ASP A 262 9.98 -17.76 4.49
N GLU A 263 10.29 -16.78 5.35
CA GLU A 263 10.34 -16.90 6.82
C GLU A 263 11.38 -17.91 7.35
N SER A 264 12.25 -18.48 6.49
CA SER A 264 13.30 -19.43 6.89
C SER A 264 14.46 -18.83 7.70
N GLY A 265 14.45 -17.51 7.92
CA GLY A 265 15.58 -16.74 8.44
C GLY A 265 16.61 -16.34 7.37
N GLN A 266 16.28 -16.50 6.09
CA GLN A 266 17.13 -16.11 4.96
C GLN A 266 16.32 -15.40 3.88
N LEU A 267 16.96 -14.44 3.21
CA LEU A 267 16.45 -13.77 2.02
C LEU A 267 17.10 -14.38 0.79
N THR A 268 16.32 -14.99 -0.11
CA THR A 268 16.84 -15.64 -1.32
C THR A 268 16.65 -14.75 -2.53
N PHE A 269 17.72 -14.44 -3.25
CA PHE A 269 17.70 -13.73 -4.52
C PHE A 269 17.35 -14.69 -5.66
N TYR A 270 16.58 -14.22 -6.63
CA TYR A 270 16.16 -14.98 -7.81
C TYR A 270 16.33 -14.14 -9.08
N ASN A 271 16.43 -14.81 -10.23
CA ASN A 271 16.17 -14.18 -11.52
C ASN A 271 14.66 -14.15 -11.83
N ASN A 272 14.27 -13.35 -12.83
CA ASN A 272 12.88 -13.23 -13.28
C ASN A 272 12.22 -14.49 -13.88
N LYS A 273 12.92 -15.64 -13.88
CA LYS A 273 12.39 -16.96 -14.24
C LYS A 273 12.30 -17.92 -13.04
N GLY A 274 12.54 -17.43 -11.82
CA GLY A 274 12.39 -18.21 -10.59
C GLY A 274 13.56 -19.12 -10.26
N ILE A 275 14.70 -18.95 -10.91
CA ILE A 275 15.91 -19.68 -10.57
C ILE A 275 16.57 -18.97 -9.37
N PRO A 276 16.74 -19.64 -8.21
CA PRO A 276 17.42 -19.06 -7.07
C PRO A 276 18.91 -18.84 -7.37
N LEU A 277 19.46 -17.78 -6.78
CA LEU A 277 20.84 -17.32 -6.98
C LEU A 277 21.63 -17.52 -5.68
N HIS A 278 21.75 -16.49 -4.85
CA HIS A 278 22.32 -16.60 -3.50
C HIS A 278 21.28 -16.27 -2.42
N SER A 279 21.44 -16.86 -1.24
CA SER A 279 20.67 -16.53 -0.05
C SER A 279 21.53 -15.75 0.94
N VAL A 280 20.95 -14.74 1.57
CA VAL A 280 21.56 -13.89 2.60
C VAL A 280 20.86 -14.17 3.94
N PRO A 281 21.57 -14.56 5.01
CA PRO A 281 20.93 -14.79 6.30
C PRO A 281 20.47 -13.47 6.93
N LEU A 282 19.29 -13.48 7.52
CA LEU A 282 18.82 -12.42 8.41
C LEU A 282 19.61 -12.51 9.73
N PRO A 283 20.34 -11.47 10.16
CA PRO A 283 21.06 -11.51 11.42
C PRO A 283 20.11 -11.63 12.62
N SER A 284 20.39 -12.61 13.49
CA SER A 284 19.71 -12.74 14.78
C SER A 284 20.23 -11.72 15.78
N GLY A 285 19.34 -11.18 16.62
CA GLY A 285 19.68 -10.11 17.58
C GLY A 285 19.90 -8.73 16.93
N GLN A 286 19.31 -8.50 15.75
CA GLN A 286 19.31 -7.22 15.06
C GLN A 286 17.91 -6.87 14.54
N HIS A 287 17.56 -5.60 14.58
CA HIS A 287 16.38 -5.08 13.89
C HIS A 287 16.68 -4.87 12.40
N ILE A 288 15.68 -5.16 11.56
CA ILE A 288 15.70 -5.05 10.10
C ILE A 288 14.34 -4.46 9.70
N PRO A 289 14.24 -3.50 8.76
CA PRO A 289 12.95 -2.93 8.34
C PRO A 289 11.99 -3.97 7.75
N SER A 290 10.69 -3.65 7.69
CA SER A 290 9.74 -4.47 6.91
C SER A 290 10.12 -4.53 5.43
N GLU A 291 10.67 -3.45 4.88
CA GLU A 291 11.36 -3.47 3.60
C GLU A 291 12.79 -4.01 3.76
N LYS A 292 12.89 -5.35 3.91
CA LYS A 292 14.14 -6.05 4.28
C LYS A 292 15.27 -5.89 3.26
N ILE A 293 14.92 -5.78 1.97
CA ILE A 293 15.84 -5.44 0.89
C ILE A 293 15.27 -4.29 0.06
N LYS A 294 16.11 -3.29 -0.19
CA LYS A 294 15.87 -2.14 -1.06
C LYS A 294 16.77 -2.22 -2.29
N TRP A 295 16.42 -1.51 -3.35
CA TRP A 295 17.13 -1.52 -4.63
C TRP A 295 17.45 -0.10 -5.12
N ASN A 296 18.61 0.10 -5.74
CA ASN A 296 18.90 1.36 -6.40
C ASN A 296 18.09 1.50 -7.70
N PRO A 297 17.84 2.74 -8.20
CA PRO A 297 17.01 2.97 -9.39
C PRO A 297 17.45 2.20 -10.64
N ALA A 298 18.75 1.90 -10.75
CA ALA A 298 19.33 1.12 -11.85
C ALA A 298 19.19 -0.41 -11.69
N GLY A 299 18.67 -0.92 -10.57
CA GLY A 299 18.58 -2.36 -10.26
C GLY A 299 19.94 -3.08 -10.18
N THR A 300 21.03 -2.34 -10.01
CA THR A 300 22.42 -2.82 -10.01
C THR A 300 22.98 -3.08 -8.61
N ILE A 301 22.37 -2.48 -7.59
CA ILE A 301 22.74 -2.64 -6.18
C ILE A 301 21.46 -2.85 -5.37
N ALA A 302 21.47 -3.89 -4.54
CA ALA A 302 20.51 -4.11 -3.46
C ALA A 302 21.15 -3.74 -2.11
N TRP A 303 20.36 -3.36 -1.11
CA TRP A 303 20.88 -3.14 0.25
C TRP A 303 19.88 -3.52 1.35
N MET A 304 20.43 -3.82 2.53
CA MET A 304 19.69 -4.11 3.76
C MET A 304 20.20 -3.19 4.88
N ASP A 305 19.28 -2.43 5.48
CA ASP A 305 19.51 -1.56 6.63
C ASP A 305 19.38 -2.38 7.95
N GLN A 306 20.25 -2.16 8.93
CA GLN A 306 20.33 -2.96 10.17
C GLN A 306 20.66 -2.11 11.40
N ALA A 307 20.15 -2.51 12.57
CA ALA A 307 20.53 -1.97 13.88
C ALA A 307 20.55 -3.11 14.93
N GLU A 308 21.21 -2.89 16.07
CA GLU A 308 21.20 -3.85 17.18
C GLU A 308 19.81 -3.94 17.84
N ASP A 309 19.50 -5.04 18.54
CA ASP A 309 18.24 -5.30 19.25
C ASP A 309 18.08 -4.42 20.51
N GLU A 310 18.02 -3.11 20.29
CA GLU A 310 17.62 -2.10 21.28
C GLU A 310 16.39 -1.34 20.76
N GLN A 311 15.32 -1.31 21.55
CA GLN A 311 14.08 -0.58 21.22
C GLN A 311 14.31 0.91 20.94
N ASN A 312 15.42 1.47 21.44
CA ASN A 312 15.96 2.80 21.17
C ASN A 312 16.37 3.04 19.69
N ARG A 313 16.12 2.09 18.79
CA ARG A 313 16.42 2.19 17.35
C ARG A 313 15.18 2.25 16.44
N ILE A 314 13.97 2.07 16.97
CA ILE A 314 12.72 2.13 16.19
C ILE A 314 12.34 3.60 15.92
N LEU A 315 12.34 4.01 14.65
CA LEU A 315 11.89 5.35 14.23
C LEU A 315 10.38 5.43 14.03
N ALA A 316 9.78 4.36 13.48
CA ALA A 316 8.35 4.21 13.31
C ALA A 316 8.00 2.73 13.27
N ILE A 317 6.83 2.38 13.78
CA ILE A 317 6.28 1.02 13.69
C ILE A 317 4.76 1.10 13.54
N ASP A 318 4.22 0.27 12.66
CA ASP A 318 2.80 0.00 12.47
C ASP A 318 2.63 -1.51 12.20
N ILE A 319 1.39 -1.98 12.15
CA ILE A 319 0.98 -3.39 12.06
C ILE A 319 1.83 -4.23 11.10
N ASP A 320 2.10 -3.77 9.86
CA ASP A 320 2.91 -4.50 8.87
C ASP A 320 4.22 -3.77 8.51
N TYR A 321 4.57 -2.69 9.20
CA TYR A 321 5.66 -1.78 8.82
C TYR A 321 6.60 -1.45 10.00
N LEU A 322 7.91 -1.64 9.80
CA LEU A 322 8.95 -1.26 10.74
C LEU A 322 10.02 -0.41 10.05
N LYS A 323 10.31 0.76 10.64
CA LYS A 323 11.42 1.64 10.30
C LYS A 323 12.39 1.78 11.48
N ILE A 324 13.68 1.68 11.20
CA ILE A 324 14.75 1.80 12.20
C ILE A 324 15.75 2.90 11.83
N ALA A 325 16.48 3.39 12.83
CA ALA A 325 17.66 4.24 12.66
C ALA A 325 18.91 3.35 12.48
N PRO A 326 19.38 3.12 11.23
CA PRO A 326 20.31 2.02 10.96
C PRO A 326 21.72 2.31 11.46
N GLN A 327 22.33 1.36 12.18
CA GLN A 327 23.73 1.39 12.58
C GLN A 327 24.65 0.78 11.50
N GLN A 328 24.12 -0.06 10.62
CA GLN A 328 24.86 -0.70 9.54
C GLN A 328 23.99 -0.80 8.28
N ILE A 329 24.63 -0.67 7.12
CA ILE A 329 24.03 -0.98 5.82
C ILE A 329 24.92 -1.98 5.10
N ASN A 330 24.34 -3.06 4.59
CA ASN A 330 25.03 -4.04 3.75
C ASN A 330 24.56 -3.91 2.30
N PHE A 331 25.50 -3.89 1.36
CA PHE A 331 25.25 -3.75 -0.07
C PHE A 331 25.56 -5.06 -0.79
N TYR A 332 24.68 -5.44 -1.72
CA TYR A 332 24.73 -6.68 -2.49
C TYR A 332 24.61 -6.38 -3.99
N ASN A 333 25.20 -7.24 -4.82
CA ASN A 333 24.95 -7.23 -6.26
C ASN A 333 23.55 -7.80 -6.56
N PRO A 334 23.06 -7.74 -7.82
CA PRO A 334 21.72 -8.19 -8.16
C PRO A 334 21.48 -9.70 -7.99
N ASP A 335 22.54 -10.48 -7.79
CA ASP A 335 22.48 -11.93 -7.60
C ASP A 335 22.63 -12.35 -6.12
N GLY A 336 22.72 -11.38 -5.19
CA GLY A 336 22.83 -11.60 -3.74
C GLY A 336 24.26 -11.69 -3.19
N LEU A 337 25.30 -11.49 -4.00
CA LEU A 337 26.69 -11.49 -3.54
C LEU A 337 27.03 -10.18 -2.82
N PRO A 338 27.71 -10.21 -1.65
CA PRO A 338 28.04 -9.00 -0.91
C PRO A 338 29.08 -8.15 -1.65
N ILE A 339 28.76 -6.88 -1.88
CA ILE A 339 29.70 -5.86 -2.37
C ILE A 339 30.52 -5.36 -1.19
N GLY A 340 29.87 -4.92 -0.11
CA GLY A 340 30.50 -4.37 1.09
C GLY A 340 29.47 -3.85 2.09
N SER A 341 29.92 -3.21 3.15
CA SER A 341 29.05 -2.60 4.17
C SER A 341 29.62 -1.29 4.69
N ILE A 342 28.75 -0.47 5.27
CA ILE A 342 29.10 0.78 5.96
C ILE A 342 28.48 0.72 7.36
N GLN A 343 29.20 1.18 8.38
CA GLN A 343 28.70 1.35 9.74
C GLN A 343 28.61 2.83 10.11
N ALA A 344 27.70 3.15 11.03
CA ALA A 344 27.61 4.47 11.65
C ALA A 344 28.88 4.78 12.45
N GLY A 345 29.16 6.07 12.66
CA GLY A 345 30.40 6.53 13.30
C GLY A 345 30.66 5.84 14.64
N SER A 346 31.64 4.93 14.67
CA SER A 346 31.83 4.00 15.78
C SER A 346 32.23 4.72 17.08
N GLY A 347 31.51 4.39 18.16
CA GLY A 347 31.67 5.04 19.47
C GLY A 347 30.82 6.30 19.69
N ARG A 348 29.98 6.73 18.72
CA ARG A 348 29.00 7.79 18.93
C ARG A 348 27.62 7.19 19.28
N GLU A 349 27.14 7.45 20.48
CA GLU A 349 25.80 7.08 20.93
C GLU A 349 24.72 7.64 19.99
N GLY A 350 23.66 6.87 19.75
CA GLY A 350 22.58 7.24 18.83
C GLY A 350 22.97 7.39 17.36
N ALA A 351 24.23 7.18 16.96
CA ALA A 351 24.62 7.39 15.56
C ALA A 351 23.93 6.41 14.60
N ALA A 352 23.58 6.92 13.42
CA ALA A 352 22.92 6.17 12.35
C ALA A 352 23.34 6.67 10.94
N LEU A 353 23.01 5.87 9.93
CA LEU A 353 23.07 6.26 8.52
C LEU A 353 21.93 5.61 7.71
N GLU A 354 21.54 6.24 6.61
CA GLU A 354 20.61 5.70 5.61
C GLU A 354 21.00 6.13 4.19
N VAL A 355 20.59 5.36 3.19
CA VAL A 355 20.65 5.78 1.78
C VAL A 355 19.48 6.74 1.53
N ALA A 356 19.77 8.02 1.29
CA ALA A 356 18.77 9.05 1.05
C ALA A 356 18.48 9.28 -0.45
N GLY A 357 19.32 8.74 -1.34
CA GLY A 357 19.12 8.79 -2.78
C GLY A 357 20.35 8.29 -3.55
N TRP A 358 20.31 8.42 -4.87
CA TRP A 358 21.32 7.91 -5.79
C TRP A 358 21.69 8.95 -6.84
N MET A 359 22.99 9.16 -7.06
CA MET A 359 23.50 10.01 -8.16
C MET A 359 23.60 9.24 -9.47
N ASP A 360 23.97 7.96 -9.39
CA ASP A 360 24.05 7.03 -10.52
C ASP A 360 23.92 5.57 -10.03
N ALA A 361 24.26 4.60 -10.89
CA ALA A 361 24.19 3.16 -10.61
C ALA A 361 25.17 2.65 -9.53
N ASN A 362 26.13 3.45 -9.06
CA ASN A 362 27.16 3.08 -8.07
C ASN A 362 27.32 4.11 -6.95
N VAL A 363 27.04 5.40 -7.20
CA VAL A 363 27.23 6.48 -6.23
C VAL A 363 25.92 6.77 -5.47
N ALA A 364 25.92 6.46 -4.17
CA ALA A 364 24.82 6.73 -3.26
C ALA A 364 24.97 8.09 -2.56
N VAL A 365 23.84 8.73 -2.27
CA VAL A 365 23.74 9.89 -1.37
C VAL A 365 23.43 9.36 0.02
N MET A 366 24.47 9.31 0.87
CA MET A 366 24.36 8.85 2.25
C MET A 366 23.93 10.00 3.15
N LYS A 367 22.94 9.77 4.00
CA LYS A 367 22.56 10.66 5.11
C LYS A 367 23.05 10.02 6.41
N SER A 368 23.82 10.75 7.22
CA SER A 368 24.23 10.32 8.56
C SER A 368 23.71 11.31 9.60
N TYR A 369 23.29 10.78 10.75
CA TYR A 369 22.57 11.50 11.79
C TYR A 369 22.74 10.84 13.15
N THR A 370 22.20 11.48 14.19
CA THR A 370 22.02 10.92 15.53
C THR A 370 20.54 10.78 15.85
N VAL A 371 20.19 9.81 16.70
CA VAL A 371 18.88 9.68 17.34
C VAL A 371 19.01 9.79 18.86
N GLU A 372 18.05 10.45 19.49
CA GLU A 372 17.87 10.52 20.94
C GLU A 372 16.43 10.20 21.30
N LEU A 373 16.20 9.64 22.50
CA LEU A 373 14.86 9.43 23.05
C LEU A 373 14.14 10.77 23.28
N GLN A 374 12.86 10.84 22.94
CA GLN A 374 12.05 12.04 23.14
C GLN A 374 11.43 12.09 24.54
N GLU A 375 12.07 12.82 25.47
CA GLU A 375 11.62 12.97 26.87
C GLU A 375 10.37 13.90 27.03
N ALA A 376 9.22 13.60 26.41
CA ALA A 376 7.90 14.12 26.82
C ALA A 376 6.71 13.47 26.08
N GLU A 377 5.89 12.70 26.80
CA GLU A 377 4.51 12.22 26.49
C GLU A 377 4.26 11.47 25.16
N HIS A 378 5.18 11.51 24.19
CA HIS A 378 5.10 10.88 22.89
C HIS A 378 6.29 9.92 22.77
N ALA A 379 6.02 8.62 22.66
CA ALA A 379 7.08 7.63 22.48
C ALA A 379 7.67 7.75 21.06
N GLY A 380 8.98 8.01 20.96
CA GLY A 380 9.65 8.17 19.68
C GLY A 380 11.10 8.62 19.80
N LEU A 381 11.78 8.65 18.65
CA LEU A 381 13.18 9.05 18.51
C LEU A 381 13.28 10.38 17.75
N LYS A 382 14.04 11.33 18.31
CA LYS A 382 14.34 12.61 17.67
C LYS A 382 15.64 12.53 16.88
N VAL A 383 15.54 12.73 15.57
CA VAL A 383 16.70 12.86 14.67
C VAL A 383 17.42 14.20 14.88
N LYS A 384 18.75 14.18 14.94
CA LYS A 384 19.65 15.34 15.05
C LYS A 384 20.90 15.17 14.17
N ASP A 385 21.74 16.22 14.13
CA ASP A 385 23.08 16.24 13.52
C ASP A 385 23.15 15.71 12.09
N VAL A 386 22.09 15.98 11.31
CA VAL A 386 21.94 15.49 9.95
C VAL A 386 23.02 16.07 9.04
N SER A 387 23.73 15.19 8.35
CA SER A 387 24.76 15.53 7.37
C SER A 387 24.69 14.57 6.18
N TYR A 388 25.14 15.01 5.00
CA TYR A 388 25.09 14.22 3.78
C TYR A 388 26.47 14.06 3.15
N TYR A 389 26.72 12.92 2.51
CA TYR A 389 27.94 12.69 1.73
C TYR A 389 27.69 11.72 0.58
N LEU A 390 28.50 11.82 -0.47
CA LEU A 390 28.50 10.87 -1.58
C LEU A 390 29.40 9.67 -1.25
N TYR A 391 28.99 8.47 -1.66
CA TYR A 391 29.74 7.24 -1.43
C TYR A 391 29.69 6.34 -2.66
N ASP A 392 30.86 5.95 -3.17
CA ASP A 392 30.98 4.96 -4.24
C ASP A 392 30.89 3.56 -3.63
N ILE A 393 29.78 2.87 -3.88
CA ILE A 393 29.50 1.54 -3.33
C ILE A 393 30.48 0.47 -3.84
N LYS A 394 30.95 0.64 -5.08
CA LYS A 394 31.78 -0.34 -5.79
C LYS A 394 33.25 -0.22 -5.40
N ASN A 395 33.76 1.01 -5.34
CA ASN A 395 35.13 1.32 -4.92
C ASN A 395 35.26 1.42 -3.38
N LYS A 396 34.13 1.50 -2.67
CA LYS A 396 34.03 1.56 -1.19
C LYS A 396 34.64 2.84 -0.62
N GLU A 397 34.45 3.93 -1.34
CA GLU A 397 35.10 5.21 -1.07
C GLU A 397 34.08 6.27 -0.65
N LYS A 398 34.34 6.94 0.47
CA LYS A 398 33.62 8.17 0.84
C LYS A 398 34.17 9.33 0.02
N LEU A 399 33.31 9.90 -0.82
CA LEU A 399 33.58 11.05 -1.66
C LEU A 399 33.15 12.34 -0.92
N ASP A 400 32.76 13.37 -1.68
CA ASP A 400 32.42 14.69 -1.16
C ASP A 400 31.34 14.69 -0.08
N THR A 401 31.51 15.58 0.90
CA THR A 401 30.46 15.93 1.87
C THR A 401 29.60 17.05 1.27
N VAL A 402 28.29 16.85 1.25
CA VAL A 402 27.32 17.76 0.60
C VAL A 402 26.36 18.35 1.62
N ALA A 403 25.90 19.59 1.40
CA ALA A 403 25.07 20.32 2.36
C ALA A 403 23.62 19.79 2.44
N SER A 404 23.15 19.15 1.38
CA SER A 404 21.83 18.54 1.24
C SER A 404 21.91 17.38 0.25
N ILE A 405 20.79 16.67 0.05
CA ILE A 405 20.63 15.81 -1.13
C ILE A 405 20.83 16.68 -2.39
N PRO A 406 21.65 16.27 -3.38
CA PRO A 406 21.82 17.00 -4.63
C PRO A 406 20.53 17.02 -5.48
N PRO A 407 20.17 18.12 -6.16
CA PRO A 407 18.94 18.21 -6.97
C PRO A 407 18.86 17.23 -8.16
N SER A 408 19.98 16.63 -8.56
CA SER A 408 20.07 15.62 -9.61
C SER A 408 20.01 14.18 -9.09
N ALA A 409 19.89 13.97 -7.78
CA ALA A 409 19.82 12.63 -7.20
C ALA A 409 18.39 12.09 -7.21
N THR A 410 18.21 10.84 -7.63
CA THR A 410 16.94 10.13 -7.43
C THR A 410 16.81 9.82 -5.94
N VAL A 411 15.90 10.53 -5.26
CA VAL A 411 15.64 10.37 -3.83
C VAL A 411 15.13 8.96 -3.55
N THR A 412 15.59 8.36 -2.45
CA THR A 412 15.01 7.12 -1.94
C THR A 412 13.76 7.47 -1.13
N SER A 413 12.59 7.17 -1.69
CA SER A 413 11.33 7.17 -0.94
C SER A 413 11.38 6.10 0.16
N ASP A 414 10.88 6.43 1.34
CA ASP A 414 10.57 5.42 2.35
C ASP A 414 9.17 4.89 2.05
N HIS A 415 9.05 3.59 1.76
CA HIS A 415 7.76 2.95 1.55
C HIS A 415 7.07 2.67 2.90
N GLN A 416 6.75 3.74 3.62
CA GLN A 416 5.71 3.69 4.63
C GLN A 416 4.42 3.21 3.94
N ARG A 417 3.76 2.20 4.51
CA ARG A 417 2.69 1.48 3.79
C ARG A 417 1.37 2.25 3.73
N SER A 418 1.31 3.43 4.34
CA SER A 418 0.35 4.49 4.08
C SER A 418 0.92 5.41 2.97
N ASP A 419 0.38 5.31 1.76
CA ASP A 419 0.41 6.34 0.70
C ASP A 419 -0.35 5.91 -0.58
N THR A 420 -0.83 4.66 -0.66
CA THR A 420 -2.25 4.50 -1.03
C THR A 420 -3.05 4.89 0.21
N ASP A 421 -3.62 6.09 0.19
CA ASP A 421 -4.27 6.68 1.36
C ASP A 421 -5.68 6.09 1.56
N ASP A 422 -5.75 4.82 1.98
CA ASP A 422 -6.97 4.06 2.27
C ASP A 422 -7.86 4.73 3.36
N LYS A 423 -7.36 5.79 4.01
CA LYS A 423 -8.08 6.62 5.00
C LYS A 423 -8.08 8.11 4.66
N GLY A 424 -7.68 8.45 3.44
CA GLY A 424 -7.55 9.80 2.93
C GLY A 424 -8.90 10.49 2.83
N THR A 425 -9.04 11.60 3.56
CA THR A 425 -10.13 12.54 3.30
C THR A 425 -9.71 13.37 2.08
N ILE A 426 -10.26 13.04 0.92
CA ILE A 426 -9.77 13.50 -0.39
C ILE A 426 -9.70 15.03 -0.46
N ILE A 427 -8.55 15.58 -0.91
CA ILE A 427 -8.21 17.00 -0.93
C ILE A 427 -8.19 17.52 -2.38
N VAL A 428 -8.63 18.77 -2.58
CA VAL A 428 -8.54 19.53 -3.84
C VAL A 428 -7.33 20.47 -3.82
N ASN A 429 -6.83 20.70 -5.02
CA ASN A 429 -6.17 21.94 -5.40
C ASN A 429 -6.51 22.20 -6.89
N ASP A 430 -5.82 23.12 -7.54
CA ASP A 430 -6.01 23.46 -8.96
C ASP A 430 -5.76 22.32 -9.98
N LYS A 431 -5.57 21.07 -9.51
CA LYS A 431 -5.23 19.89 -10.32
C LYS A 431 -6.00 18.60 -9.95
N GLU A 432 -6.71 18.57 -8.82
CA GLU A 432 -7.27 17.34 -8.21
C GLU A 432 -8.68 17.57 -7.68
N ILE A 433 -9.55 16.54 -7.74
CA ILE A 433 -10.98 16.60 -7.39
C ILE A 433 -11.23 16.03 -5.98
N THR A 434 -12.06 16.70 -5.16
CA THR A 434 -12.50 16.15 -3.86
C THR A 434 -13.81 15.42 -4.05
N TYR A 435 -13.88 14.24 -3.48
CA TYR A 435 -15.13 13.51 -3.29
C TYR A 435 -15.42 13.47 -1.79
N LEU A 436 -16.48 14.16 -1.34
CA LEU A 436 -16.97 14.01 0.03
C LEU A 436 -17.84 12.75 0.09
N LYS A 437 -17.72 11.84 1.07
CA LYS A 437 -17.06 11.92 2.39
C LYS A 437 -16.51 10.53 2.78
N GLY A 438 -15.44 10.52 3.59
CA GLY A 438 -15.08 9.37 4.43
C GLY A 438 -14.39 9.80 5.72
N LYS A 439 -14.90 9.35 6.89
CA LYS A 439 -14.17 9.13 8.16
C LYS A 439 -14.92 8.09 8.99
N TYR A 440 -14.16 7.28 9.73
CA TYR A 440 -14.60 6.19 10.61
C TYR A 440 -15.30 6.71 11.88
#